data_AF-A0AAW2UNG8-F1
#
_entry.id   AF-A0AAW2UNG8-F1
#
_cell.length_a   1.000
_cell.length_b   1.000
_cell.length_c   1.000
_cell.angle_alpha   90.00
_cell.angle_beta   90.00
_cell.angle_gamma   90.00
#
_symmetry.space_group_name_H-M   'P 1'
#
loop_
_entity.id
_entity.type
_entity.pdbx_description
1 polymer ?
#
loop_
_entity_poly.entity_id
_entity_poly.type
_entity_poly.pdbx_seq_one_letter_code
_entity_poly.pdbx_strand_id
1 'polypeptide(L)'
;MIRRSGASRTEIIDSLLGTYEKCGSNLYVFDLFIRTYVQARKFREAVEAFRALKIRNVCVSINACNSLLGGLGKIGWVDLAREVYEEMVRSRMDLNSYTLNIMVNVFCKDGKMEKAKEHLMEMEKRGIFADIVTYNTMINAYCRGGISRKVSR
;
A
#
# COMPACT_ATOMS: atom_id res chain seq x y z
N MET A 1 -14.12 33.10 16.36
CA MET A 1 -14.54 31.76 15.89
C MET A 1 -13.46 30.77 16.29
N ILE A 2 -13.68 30.02 17.39
CA ILE A 2 -12.70 29.05 17.89
C ILE A 2 -12.70 27.87 16.92
N ARG A 3 -11.66 27.75 16.09
CA ARG A 3 -11.37 26.51 15.38
C ARG A 3 -11.16 25.45 16.46
N ARG A 4 -12.16 24.60 16.69
CA ARG A 4 -11.90 23.32 17.35
C ARG A 4 -10.96 22.58 16.40
N SER A 5 -9.68 22.51 16.76
CA SER A 5 -8.74 21.64 16.07
C SER A 5 -9.36 20.25 16.11
N GLY A 6 -9.66 19.69 14.93
CA GLY A 6 -10.12 18.31 14.85
C GLY A 6 -9.09 17.40 15.53
N ALA A 7 -9.54 16.28 16.09
CA ALA A 7 -8.64 15.30 16.71
C ALA A 7 -7.53 14.91 15.73
N SER A 8 -6.29 14.95 16.20
CA SER A 8 -5.12 14.47 15.47
C SER A 8 -5.21 12.96 15.25
N ARG A 9 -4.50 12.47 14.24
CA ARG A 9 -4.45 11.02 13.93
C ARG A 9 -3.95 10.20 15.10
N THR A 10 -2.97 10.72 15.84
CA THR A 10 -2.44 10.08 17.05
C THR A 10 -3.48 10.02 18.16
N GLU A 11 -4.21 11.11 18.42
CA GLU A 11 -5.29 11.10 19.42
C GLU A 11 -6.40 10.13 19.04
N ILE A 12 -6.75 10.03 17.75
CA ILE A 12 -7.74 9.04 17.28
C ILE A 12 -7.22 7.62 17.52
N ILE A 13 -5.96 7.33 17.16
CA ILE A 13 -5.36 6.01 17.36
C ILE A 13 -5.26 5.66 18.85
N ASP A 14 -4.83 6.60 19.70
CA ASP A 14 -4.72 6.39 21.15
C ASP A 14 -6.11 6.14 21.76
N SER A 15 -7.13 6.87 21.30
CA SER A 15 -8.52 6.61 21.69
C SER A 15 -9.01 5.25 21.22
N LEU A 16 -8.67 4.82 20.00
CA LEU A 16 -9.04 3.49 19.48
C LEU A 16 -8.34 2.35 20.22
N LEU A 17 -7.08 2.55 20.63
CA LEU A 17 -6.34 1.60 21.46
C LEU A 17 -6.94 1.49 22.85
N GLY A 18 -7.27 2.63 23.48
CA GLY A 18 -7.92 2.64 24.77
C GLY A 18 -9.27 1.91 24.77
N THR A 19 -10.06 2.04 23.70
CA THR A 19 -11.33 1.29 23.60
C THR A 19 -11.12 -0.18 23.23
N TYR A 20 -10.10 -0.50 22.42
CA TYR A 20 -9.71 -1.88 22.14
C TYR A 20 -9.37 -2.64 23.42
N GLU A 21 -8.49 -2.08 24.26
CA GLU A 21 -8.07 -2.70 25.52
C GLU A 21 -9.20 -2.76 26.55
N LYS A 22 -9.95 -1.67 26.72
CA LYS A 22 -10.98 -1.58 27.78
C LYS A 22 -12.27 -2.32 27.45
N CYS A 23 -12.66 -2.36 26.18
CA CYS A 23 -13.94 -2.91 25.76
C CYS A 23 -13.80 -4.23 24.98
N GLY A 24 -12.58 -4.76 24.82
CA GLY A 24 -12.34 -5.96 23.99
C GLY A 24 -12.76 -5.73 22.53
N SER A 25 -12.54 -4.53 22.00
CA SER A 25 -12.92 -4.21 20.62
C SER A 25 -12.16 -5.08 19.61
N ASN A 26 -12.58 -5.08 18.36
CA ASN A 26 -11.98 -5.93 17.34
C ASN A 26 -10.83 -5.19 16.61
N LEU A 27 -9.72 -5.88 16.33
CA LEU A 27 -8.61 -5.38 15.51
C LEU A 27 -9.07 -4.82 14.14
N TYR A 28 -10.24 -5.23 13.63
CA TYR A 28 -10.88 -4.66 12.44
C TYR A 28 -11.09 -3.14 12.49
N VAL A 29 -11.14 -2.51 13.68
CA VAL A 29 -11.27 -1.04 13.78
C VAL A 29 -10.06 -0.31 13.16
N PHE A 30 -8.85 -0.87 13.28
CA PHE A 30 -7.63 -0.29 12.71
C PHE A 30 -7.60 -0.47 11.19
N ASP A 31 -8.05 -1.61 10.69
CA ASP A 31 -8.25 -1.85 9.26
C ASP A 31 -9.27 -0.86 8.67
N LEU A 32 -10.40 -0.67 9.35
CA LEU A 32 -11.42 0.30 8.95
C LEU A 32 -10.86 1.72 8.94
N PHE A 33 -10.03 2.08 9.93
CA PHE A 33 -9.39 3.39 9.99
C PHE A 33 -8.51 3.66 8.76
N ILE A 34 -7.69 2.68 8.34
CA ILE A 34 -6.91 2.80 7.09
C ILE A 34 -7.81 2.85 5.86
N ARG A 35 -8.78 1.93 5.74
CA ARG A 35 -9.66 1.87 4.57
C ARG A 35 -10.51 3.13 4.40
N THR A 36 -10.97 3.75 5.49
CA THR A 36 -11.75 4.99 5.44
C THR A 36 -10.95 6.16 4.87
N TYR A 37 -9.67 6.32 5.26
CA TYR A 37 -8.80 7.31 4.60
C TYR A 37 -8.60 7.01 3.12
N VAL A 38 -8.35 5.74 2.77
CA VAL A 38 -8.16 5.32 1.38
C VAL A 38 -9.42 5.59 0.54
N GLN A 39 -10.61 5.26 1.05
CA GLN A 39 -11.90 5.53 0.41
C GLN A 39 -12.14 7.04 0.25
N ALA A 40 -11.75 7.84 1.24
CA ALA A 40 -11.80 9.30 1.18
C ALA A 40 -10.70 9.92 0.29
N ARG A 41 -9.85 9.11 -0.36
CA ARG A 41 -8.70 9.54 -1.19
C ARG A 41 -7.67 10.38 -0.44
N LYS A 42 -7.63 10.26 0.88
CA LYS A 42 -6.67 10.94 1.77
C LYS A 42 -5.44 10.06 1.98
N PHE A 43 -4.72 9.79 0.90
CA PHE A 43 -3.65 8.77 0.89
C PHE A 43 -2.46 9.15 1.76
N ARG A 44 -2.12 10.45 1.87
CA ARG A 44 -1.03 10.91 2.71
C ARG A 44 -1.36 10.69 4.18
N GLU A 45 -2.57 11.06 4.57
CA GLU A 45 -3.09 10.82 5.92
C GLU A 45 -3.23 9.33 6.22
N ALA A 46 -3.59 8.51 5.24
CA ALA A 46 -3.62 7.05 5.38
C ALA A 46 -2.22 6.48 5.67
N VAL A 47 -1.17 6.98 5.00
CA VAL A 47 0.22 6.56 5.29
C VAL A 47 0.66 7.03 6.67
N GLU A 48 0.34 8.27 7.06
CA GLU A 48 0.63 8.78 8.41
C GLU A 48 -0.06 7.95 9.49
N ALA A 49 -1.33 7.58 9.28
CA ALA A 49 -2.08 6.69 10.17
C ALA A 49 -1.45 5.29 10.22
N PHE A 50 -1.06 4.73 9.08
CA PHE A 50 -0.39 3.43 9.00
C PHE A 50 0.92 3.43 9.80
N ARG A 51 1.76 4.46 9.63
CA ARG A 51 3.00 4.63 10.42
C ARG A 51 2.71 4.71 11.91
N ALA A 52 1.73 5.52 12.30
CA ALA A 52 1.39 5.72 13.70
C ALA A 52 0.86 4.44 14.38
N LEU A 53 0.12 3.60 13.65
CA LEU A 53 -0.29 2.26 14.09
C LEU A 53 0.91 1.33 14.24
N LYS A 54 1.84 1.35 13.28
CA LYS A 54 3.04 0.51 13.31
C LYS A 54 4.00 0.85 14.44
N ILE A 55 4.20 2.14 14.74
CA ILE A 55 4.98 2.59 15.90
C ILE A 55 4.43 2.02 17.21
N ARG A 56 3.11 1.77 17.28
CA ARG A 56 2.42 1.20 18.44
C ARG A 56 2.30 -0.33 18.37
N ASN A 57 3.03 -0.98 17.46
CA ASN A 57 3.00 -2.43 17.24
C ASN A 57 1.60 -2.99 16.91
N VAL A 58 0.73 -2.19 16.31
CA VAL A 58 -0.61 -2.63 15.90
C VAL A 58 -0.55 -3.36 14.56
N CYS A 59 -1.09 -4.58 14.53
CA CYS A 59 -1.23 -5.36 13.31
C CYS A 59 -2.38 -4.81 12.45
N VAL A 60 -2.03 -4.27 11.28
CA VAL A 60 -2.98 -3.91 10.21
C VAL A 60 -3.01 -5.07 9.22
N SER A 61 -4.19 -5.47 8.75
CA SER A 61 -4.32 -6.62 7.86
C SER A 61 -3.73 -6.38 6.48
N ILE A 62 -3.37 -7.47 5.80
CA ILE A 62 -2.93 -7.47 4.41
C ILE A 62 -3.95 -6.77 3.49
N ASN A 63 -5.24 -6.89 3.77
CA ASN A 63 -6.30 -6.29 2.97
C ASN A 63 -6.32 -4.76 3.07
N ALA A 64 -6.17 -4.21 4.28
CA ALA A 64 -6.07 -2.77 4.49
C ALA A 64 -4.78 -2.19 3.87
N CYS A 65 -3.66 -2.90 4.03
CA CYS A 65 -2.39 -2.53 3.40
C CYS A 65 -2.46 -2.57 1.87
N ASN A 66 -3.01 -3.63 1.28
CA ASN A 66 -3.21 -3.73 -0.17
C ASN A 66 -4.16 -2.65 -0.71
N SER A 67 -5.16 -2.25 0.08
CA SER A 67 -6.05 -1.14 -0.27
C SER A 67 -5.27 0.18 -0.36
N LEU A 68 -4.42 0.47 0.64
CA LEU A 68 -3.55 1.65 0.66
C LEU A 68 -2.53 1.63 -0.48
N LEU A 69 -1.78 0.52 -0.63
CA LEU A 69 -0.82 0.29 -1.71
C LEU A 69 -1.46 0.47 -3.09
N GLY A 70 -2.60 -0.16 -3.32
CA GLY A 70 -3.33 -0.06 -4.58
C GLY A 70 -3.77 1.37 -4.89
N GLY A 71 -4.19 2.12 -3.87
CA GLY A 71 -4.48 3.55 -3.98
C GLY A 71 -3.27 4.39 -4.37
N LEU A 72 -2.16 4.22 -3.66
CA LEU A 72 -0.89 4.92 -3.94
C LEU A 72 -0.36 4.60 -5.34
N GLY A 73 -0.37 3.32 -5.73
CA GLY A 73 0.04 2.88 -7.05
C GLY A 73 -0.87 3.35 -8.18
N LYS A 74 -2.17 3.56 -7.92
CA LYS A 74 -3.08 4.17 -8.91
C LYS A 74 -2.72 5.62 -9.20
N ILE A 75 -2.38 6.39 -8.17
CA ILE A 75 -2.02 7.82 -8.29
C ILE A 75 -0.56 8.02 -8.75
N GLY A 76 0.29 7.00 -8.60
CA GLY A 76 1.70 7.09 -8.97
C GLY A 76 2.57 7.66 -7.86
N TRP A 77 2.12 7.60 -6.61
CA TRP A 77 2.93 7.95 -5.44
C TRP A 77 3.87 6.79 -5.07
N VAL A 78 4.84 6.54 -5.96
CA VAL A 78 5.70 5.36 -5.95
C VAL A 78 6.49 5.23 -4.66
N ASP A 79 7.06 6.32 -4.15
CA ASP A 79 7.88 6.28 -2.93
C ASP A 79 7.10 5.86 -1.69
N LEU A 80 5.89 6.40 -1.52
CA LEU A 80 5.02 6.03 -0.41
C LEU A 80 4.51 4.59 -0.56
N ALA A 81 4.21 4.15 -1.79
CA ALA A 81 3.82 2.76 -2.03
C ALA A 81 4.97 1.80 -1.65
N ARG A 82 6.19 2.13 -2.08
CA ARG A 82 7.38 1.34 -1.75
C ARG A 82 7.63 1.28 -0.24
N GLU A 83 7.49 2.40 0.46
CA GLU A 83 7.62 2.45 1.92
C GLU A 83 6.62 1.53 2.63
N VAL A 84 5.34 1.59 2.26
CA VAL A 84 4.30 0.72 2.83
C VAL A 84 4.62 -0.75 2.55
N TYR A 85 5.06 -1.07 1.32
CA TYR A 85 5.45 -2.43 0.95
C TYR A 85 6.66 -2.94 1.76
N GLU A 86 7.71 -2.12 1.90
CA GLU A 86 8.89 -2.46 2.70
C GLU A 86 8.52 -2.74 4.17
N GLU A 87 7.59 -1.96 4.73
CA GLU A 87 7.07 -2.20 6.08
C GLU A 87 6.28 -3.51 6.18
N MET A 88 5.49 -3.87 5.17
CA MET A 88 4.78 -5.16 5.14
C MET A 88 5.76 -6.34 5.11
N VAL A 89 6.83 -6.24 4.32
CA VAL A 89 7.90 -7.25 4.26
C VAL A 89 8.63 -7.34 5.60
N ARG A 90 8.97 -6.20 6.23
CA ARG A 90 9.62 -6.13 7.54
C ARG A 90 8.75 -6.73 8.65
N SER A 91 7.44 -6.46 8.59
CA SER A 91 6.42 -7.03 9.47
C SER A 91 6.16 -8.53 9.23
N ARG A 92 6.87 -9.18 8.28
CA ARG A 92 6.68 -10.60 7.89
C ARG A 92 5.22 -10.94 7.56
N MET A 93 4.50 -10.02 6.93
CA MET A 93 3.12 -10.26 6.51
C MET A 93 3.06 -11.30 5.39
N ASP A 94 2.03 -12.14 5.41
CA ASP A 94 1.74 -13.10 4.34
C ASP A 94 1.24 -12.34 3.11
N LEU A 95 2.16 -12.02 2.21
CA LEU A 95 1.87 -11.37 0.94
C LEU A 95 1.07 -12.30 0.04
N ASN A 96 0.35 -11.75 -0.93
CA ASN A 96 -0.43 -12.52 -1.89
C ASN A 96 -0.31 -11.98 -3.32
N SER A 97 -0.97 -12.65 -4.27
CA SER A 97 -0.95 -12.26 -5.69
C SER A 97 -1.45 -10.83 -5.91
N TYR A 98 -2.31 -10.32 -5.04
CA TYR A 98 -2.78 -8.94 -5.09
C TYR A 98 -1.64 -7.96 -4.78
N THR A 99 -0.83 -8.24 -3.76
CA THR A 99 0.36 -7.43 -3.44
C THR A 99 1.36 -7.45 -4.59
N LEU A 100 1.60 -8.64 -5.18
CA LEU A 100 2.46 -8.80 -6.36
C LEU A 100 1.99 -7.87 -7.50
N ASN A 101 0.72 -7.99 -7.88
CA ASN A 101 0.14 -7.22 -8.98
C ASN A 101 0.21 -5.71 -8.75
N ILE A 102 -0.03 -5.26 -7.51
CA ILE A 102 0.09 -3.84 -7.17
C ILE A 102 1.52 -3.35 -7.36
N MET A 103 2.52 -4.07 -6.85
CA MET A 103 3.91 -3.63 -6.89
C MET A 103 4.51 -3.69 -8.30
N VAL A 104 4.14 -4.69 -9.11
CA VAL A 104 4.48 -4.71 -10.54
C VAL A 104 3.94 -3.45 -11.23
N ASN A 105 2.66 -3.11 -11.01
CA ASN A 105 2.08 -1.90 -11.57
C ASN A 105 2.81 -0.62 -11.08
N VAL A 106 3.18 -0.56 -9.79
CA VAL A 106 3.96 0.56 -9.23
C VAL A 106 5.31 0.71 -9.94
N PHE A 107 6.09 -0.37 -10.06
CA PHE A 107 7.40 -0.32 -10.74
C PHE A 107 7.28 -0.01 -12.23
N CYS A 108 6.29 -0.56 -12.91
CA CYS A 108 6.01 -0.27 -14.30
C CYS A 108 5.68 1.21 -14.54
N LYS A 109 4.88 1.83 -13.66
CA LYS A 109 4.56 3.26 -13.74
C LYS A 109 5.76 4.16 -13.48
N ASP A 110 6.68 3.72 -12.63
CA ASP A 110 7.95 4.40 -12.36
C ASP A 110 8.98 4.19 -13.49
N GLY A 111 8.64 3.47 -14.56
CA GLY A 111 9.55 3.11 -15.65
C GLY A 111 10.64 2.11 -15.25
N LYS A 112 10.59 1.55 -14.05
CA LYS A 112 11.59 0.63 -13.49
C LYS A 112 11.27 -0.81 -13.82
N MET A 113 11.30 -1.14 -15.10
CA MET A 113 10.89 -2.47 -15.59
C MET A 113 11.75 -3.62 -15.05
N GLU A 114 13.06 -3.41 -14.87
CA GLU A 114 13.91 -4.44 -14.27
C GLU A 114 13.54 -4.74 -12.82
N LYS A 115 13.16 -3.71 -12.04
CA LYS A 115 12.65 -3.92 -10.66
C LYS A 115 11.33 -4.69 -10.64
N ALA A 116 10.48 -4.50 -11.65
CA ALA A 116 9.25 -5.28 -11.79
C ALA A 116 9.55 -6.78 -11.99
N LYS A 117 10.58 -7.12 -12.79
CA LYS A 117 11.02 -8.51 -12.98
C LYS A 117 11.67 -9.09 -11.74
N GLU A 118 12.56 -8.34 -11.09
CA GLU A 118 13.18 -8.76 -9.82
C GLU A 118 12.11 -9.08 -8.77
N HIS A 119 11.08 -8.25 -8.68
CA HIS A 119 9.96 -8.46 -7.77
C HIS A 119 9.17 -9.73 -8.11
N LEU A 120 8.98 -10.06 -9.39
CA LEU A 120 8.35 -11.33 -9.78
C LEU A 120 9.14 -12.53 -9.29
N MET A 121 10.45 -12.55 -9.54
CA MET A 121 11.32 -13.64 -9.11
C MET A 121 11.33 -13.79 -7.58
N GLU A 122 11.32 -12.68 -6.86
CA GLU A 122 11.24 -12.67 -5.39
C GLU A 122 9.90 -13.24 -4.88
N MET A 123 8.79 -12.91 -5.53
CA MET A 123 7.46 -13.41 -5.16
C MET A 123 7.29 -14.89 -5.52
N GLU A 124 7.85 -15.35 -6.64
CA GLU A 124 7.87 -16.76 -7.02
C GLU A 124 8.66 -17.61 -6.02
N LYS A 125 9.81 -17.12 -5.52
CA LYS A 125 10.55 -17.77 -4.43
C LYS A 125 9.73 -17.90 -3.14
N ARG A 126 8.73 -17.04 -2.95
CA ARG A 126 7.78 -17.08 -1.83
C ARG A 126 6.52 -17.91 -2.14
N GLY A 127 6.47 -18.59 -3.30
CA GLY A 127 5.34 -19.39 -3.74
C GLY A 127 4.16 -18.57 -4.29
N ILE A 128 4.36 -17.28 -4.58
CA ILE A 128 3.33 -16.39 -5.13
C ILE A 128 3.63 -16.15 -6.60
N PHE A 129 2.84 -16.78 -7.46
CA PHE A 129 3.07 -16.76 -8.91
C PHE A 129 2.33 -15.63 -9.60
N ALA A 130 2.93 -15.15 -10.69
CA ALA A 130 2.31 -14.20 -11.60
C ALA A 130 1.05 -14.78 -12.25
N ASP A 131 0.03 -13.95 -12.43
CA ASP A 131 -1.19 -14.28 -13.14
C ASP A 131 -1.32 -13.48 -14.44
N ILE A 132 -2.44 -13.66 -15.13
CA ILE A 132 -2.74 -12.95 -16.38
C ILE A 132 -2.75 -11.41 -16.18
N VAL A 133 -3.17 -10.93 -15.01
CA VAL A 133 -3.17 -9.49 -14.67
C VAL A 133 -1.74 -8.98 -14.56
N THR A 134 -0.85 -9.76 -13.96
CA THR A 134 0.57 -9.43 -13.85
C THR A 134 1.21 -9.23 -15.23
N TYR A 135 1.07 -10.22 -16.12
CA TYR A 135 1.68 -10.18 -17.44
C TYR A 135 1.06 -9.08 -18.32
N ASN A 136 -0.26 -8.90 -18.29
CA ASN A 136 -0.93 -7.82 -19.00
C ASN A 136 -0.43 -6.44 -18.55
N THR A 137 -0.18 -6.27 -17.25
CA THR A 137 0.37 -5.02 -16.70
C THR A 137 1.75 -4.71 -17.26
N MET A 138 2.63 -5.71 -17.32
CA MET A 138 3.97 -5.55 -17.88
C MET A 138 3.95 -5.26 -19.38
N ILE A 139 3.15 -6.00 -20.16
CA ILE A 139 3.03 -5.80 -21.61
C ILE A 139 2.57 -4.38 -21.92
N ASN A 140 1.51 -3.89 -21.24
CA ASN A 140 1.04 -2.53 -21.39
C ASN A 140 2.13 -1.49 -21.06
N ALA A 141 2.92 -1.73 -20.01
CA ALA A 141 4.02 -0.84 -19.64
C ALA A 141 5.16 -0.85 -20.68
N TYR A 142 5.50 -2.01 -21.26
CA TYR A 142 6.46 -2.12 -22.34
C TYR A 142 6.01 -1.37 -23.60
N CYS A 143 4.74 -1.49 -23.99
CA CYS A 143 4.19 -0.75 -25.11
C CYS A 143 4.31 0.76 -24.90
N ARG A 144 3.96 1.25 -23.70
CA ARG A 144 4.08 2.68 -23.35
C ARG A 144 5.54 3.16 -23.39
N GLY A 145 6.47 2.41 -22.81
CA GLY A 145 7.90 2.74 -22.84
C GLY A 145 8.50 2.72 -24.24
N GLY A 146 8.06 1.81 -25.10
CA GLY A 146 8.45 1.72 -26.51
C GLY A 146 7.93 2.89 -27.36
N ILE A 147 6.71 3.37 -27.09
CA ILE A 147 6.14 4.56 -27.75
C ILE A 147 6.94 5.82 -27.34
N SER A 148 7.23 6.01 -26.06
CA SER A 148 8.01 7.17 -25.59
C SER A 148 9.41 7.24 -26.21
N ARG A 149 10.08 6.09 -26.41
CA ARG A 149 11.38 6.02 -27.10
C ARG A 149 11.33 6.31 -28.61
N LYS A 150 10.17 6.10 -29.25
CA LYS A 150 9.99 6.40 -30.69
C LYS A 150 9.70 7.88 -30.95
N VAL A 151 9.05 8.57 -30.02
CA VAL A 151 8.66 9.99 -30.16
C VAL A 151 9.82 10.96 -29.81
N SER A 152 10.88 10.47 -29.19
CA SER A 152 12.06 11.25 -28.77
C SER A 152 13.26 11.13 -29.73
N ARG A 153 13.04 10.62 -30.95
CA ARG A 153 14.00 10.56 -32.05
C ARG A 153 13.45 11.32 -33.24
#